data_AF-A0A7C3JUH0-F1
#
_entry.id   AF-A0A7C3JUH0-F1
#
_cell.length_a   1.000
_cell.length_b   1.000
_cell.length_c   1.000
_cell.angle_alpha   90.00
_cell.angle_beta   90.00
_cell.angle_gamma   90.00
#
_symmetry.space_group_name_H-M   'P 1'
#
loop_
_entity.id
_entity.type
_entity.pdbx_description
1 polymer ?
#
loop_
_entity_poly.entity_id
_entity_poly.type
_entity_poly.pdbx_seq_one_letter_code
_entity_poly.pdbx_strand_id
1 'polypeptide(L)'
;MQYDPSQTTKPPSPIEPKGFFTGIQFRPIIGGVIVDFVATLVLTTLYTTFFIAKDLGSPGEAAEDALAQYWSSSEGLTASLLLGSLGTLIGGFYAAYKAGTLEMKHGALVGIGSIILGLFMQSAGMLVDTPEWFVALSFAAAIPAGALGGFLAEMFKSALPRSRSPAGGGTGR
;
A
#
# COMPACT_ATOMS: atom_id res chain seq x y z
N MET A 1 30.51 -36.54 38.45
CA MET A 1 29.62 -35.99 37.40
C MET A 1 29.44 -37.08 36.37
N GLN A 2 28.28 -37.72 36.33
CA GLN A 2 27.99 -38.85 35.44
C GLN A 2 27.51 -38.29 34.11
N TYR A 3 28.23 -38.60 33.03
CA TYR A 3 27.83 -38.24 31.67
C TYR A 3 26.68 -39.15 31.26
N ASP A 4 25.51 -38.56 31.00
CA ASP A 4 24.32 -39.26 30.52
C ASP A 4 24.34 -39.27 28.97
N PRO A 5 24.60 -40.42 28.33
CA PRO A 5 24.70 -40.53 26.88
C PRO A 5 23.34 -40.49 26.16
N SER A 6 22.22 -40.34 26.88
CA SER A 6 20.88 -40.35 26.31
C SER A 6 20.38 -39.01 25.74
N GLN A 7 21.19 -37.94 25.83
CA GLN A 7 20.91 -36.70 25.08
C GLN A 7 21.16 -36.91 23.59
N THR A 8 20.19 -37.54 22.94
CA THR A 8 19.98 -37.43 21.50
C THR A 8 19.73 -35.97 21.18
N THR A 9 20.81 -35.23 20.92
CA THR A 9 20.74 -33.89 20.34
C THR A 9 20.13 -34.05 18.96
N LYS A 10 18.79 -33.92 18.90
CA LYS A 10 18.07 -33.84 17.64
C LYS A 10 18.78 -32.77 16.81
N PRO A 11 19.30 -33.10 15.61
CA PRO A 11 19.96 -32.10 14.79
C PRO A 11 19.01 -30.92 14.60
N PRO A 12 19.49 -29.67 14.67
CA PRO A 12 18.64 -28.51 14.42
C PRO A 12 17.96 -28.72 13.07
N SER A 13 16.63 -28.53 13.04
CA SER A 13 15.84 -28.67 11.82
C SER A 13 16.50 -27.85 10.70
N PRO A 14 16.69 -28.42 9.49
CA PRO A 14 17.25 -27.70 8.36
C PRO A 14 16.56 -26.35 8.19
N ILE A 15 17.34 -25.28 8.10
CA ILE A 15 16.83 -23.95 7.80
C ILE A 15 16.39 -23.99 6.34
N GLU A 16 15.14 -24.38 6.08
CA GLU A 16 14.56 -24.26 4.75
C GLU A 16 14.61 -22.78 4.34
N PRO A 17 15.23 -22.43 3.21
CA PRO A 17 15.18 -21.07 2.70
C PRO A 17 13.72 -20.76 2.40
N LYS A 18 13.06 -20.01 3.29
CA LYS A 18 11.72 -19.49 3.03
C LYS A 18 11.84 -18.59 1.80
N GLY A 19 11.26 -19.01 0.68
CA GLY A 19 11.23 -18.23 -0.54
C GLY A 19 10.63 -16.85 -0.29
N PHE A 20 10.94 -15.88 -1.16
CA PHE A 20 10.48 -14.50 -1.03
C PHE A 20 8.95 -14.39 -0.85
N PHE A 21 8.19 -15.28 -1.50
CA PHE A 21 6.73 -15.35 -1.48
C PHE A 21 6.13 -16.24 -0.39
N THR A 22 6.94 -16.89 0.45
CA THR A 22 6.42 -17.75 1.51
C THR A 22 5.63 -16.92 2.53
N GLY A 23 4.34 -17.26 2.71
CA GLY A 23 3.42 -16.58 3.62
C GLY A 23 2.68 -15.38 3.04
N ILE A 24 2.83 -15.10 1.74
CA ILE A 24 2.13 -14.00 1.07
C ILE A 24 0.71 -14.40 0.67
N GLN A 25 -0.25 -13.54 1.02
CA GLN A 25 -1.64 -13.68 0.65
C GLN A 25 -1.98 -12.69 -0.47
N PHE A 26 -2.30 -13.20 -1.66
CA PHE A 26 -2.63 -12.37 -2.82
C PHE A 26 -3.99 -11.67 -2.71
N ARG A 27 -4.97 -12.26 -2.01
CA ARG A 27 -6.32 -11.68 -1.87
C ARG A 27 -6.30 -10.31 -1.17
N PRO A 28 -5.60 -10.12 -0.03
CA PRO A 28 -5.40 -8.81 0.56
C PRO A 28 -4.69 -7.81 -0.37
N ILE A 29 -3.70 -8.24 -1.14
CA ILE A 29 -2.94 -7.36 -2.04
C ILE A 29 -3.83 -6.80 -3.13
N ILE A 30 -4.60 -7.65 -3.82
CA ILE A 30 -5.56 -7.22 -4.84
C ILE A 30 -6.56 -6.23 -4.23
N GLY A 31 -7.08 -6.54 -3.05
CA GLY A 31 -7.96 -5.63 -2.32
C GLY A 31 -7.29 -4.30 -1.99
N GLY A 32 -6.00 -4.30 -1.62
CA GLY A 32 -5.21 -3.10 -1.35
C GLY A 32 -5.01 -2.23 -2.58
N VAL A 33 -4.72 -2.82 -3.74
CA VAL A 33 -4.60 -2.08 -5.01
C VAL A 33 -5.93 -1.42 -5.39
N ILE A 34 -7.05 -2.11 -5.21
CA ILE A 34 -8.38 -1.53 -5.43
C ILE A 34 -8.64 -0.36 -4.47
N VAL A 35 -8.31 -0.54 -3.18
CA VAL A 35 -8.46 0.52 -2.17
C VAL A 35 -7.57 1.72 -2.50
N ASP A 36 -6.33 1.50 -2.93
CA ASP A 36 -5.42 2.55 -3.37
C ASP A 36 -6.01 3.36 -4.53
N PHE A 37 -6.49 2.69 -5.58
CA PHE A 37 -7.12 3.35 -6.71
C PHE A 37 -8.34 4.19 -6.30
N VAL A 38 -9.26 3.61 -5.52
CA VAL A 38 -10.45 4.31 -5.04
C VAL A 38 -10.08 5.47 -4.12
N ALA A 39 -9.13 5.28 -3.20
CA ALA A 39 -8.67 6.32 -2.29
C ALA A 39 -8.04 7.47 -3.08
N THR A 40 -7.21 7.19 -4.09
CA THR A 40 -6.61 8.20 -4.95
C THR A 40 -7.69 8.99 -5.69
N LEU A 41 -8.71 8.33 -6.25
CA LEU A 41 -9.84 9.04 -6.88
C LEU A 41 -10.55 9.96 -5.90
N VAL A 42 -10.92 9.46 -4.72
CA VAL A 42 -11.62 10.25 -3.70
C VAL A 42 -10.76 11.43 -3.25
N LEU A 43 -9.48 11.20 -2.96
CA LEU A 43 -8.55 12.24 -2.52
C LEU A 43 -8.35 13.32 -3.60
N THR A 44 -8.20 12.94 -4.86
CA THR A 44 -8.09 13.89 -5.98
C THR A 44 -9.38 14.67 -6.18
N THR A 45 -10.55 14.03 -6.12
CA THR A 45 -11.84 14.74 -6.19
C THR A 45 -12.01 15.75 -5.05
N LEU A 46 -11.68 15.34 -3.82
CA LEU A 46 -11.74 16.23 -2.66
C LEU A 46 -10.74 17.38 -2.83
N TYR A 47 -9.52 17.10 -3.26
CA TYR A 47 -8.50 18.13 -3.48
C TYR A 47 -8.96 19.16 -4.51
N THR A 48 -9.44 18.71 -5.67
CA THR A 48 -9.95 19.61 -6.72
C THR A 48 -11.13 20.44 -6.20
N THR A 49 -12.08 19.84 -5.50
CA THR A 49 -13.28 20.54 -4.99
C THR A 49 -12.92 21.57 -3.91
N PHE A 50 -12.06 21.20 -2.97
CA PHE A 50 -11.73 22.00 -1.79
C PHE A 50 -10.53 22.91 -1.95
N PHE A 51 -9.77 22.84 -3.03
CA PHE A 51 -8.60 23.70 -3.22
C PHE A 51 -8.62 24.41 -4.58
N ILE A 52 -9.03 23.73 -5.65
CA ILE A 52 -8.92 24.29 -7.01
C ILE A 52 -10.23 24.95 -7.46
N ALA A 53 -11.39 24.34 -7.18
CA ALA A 53 -12.69 24.77 -7.73
C ALA A 53 -13.13 26.17 -7.27
N LYS A 54 -12.60 26.67 -6.15
CA LYS A 54 -12.84 28.04 -5.67
C LYS A 54 -12.03 29.09 -6.44
N ASP A 55 -10.89 28.69 -7.00
CA ASP A 55 -10.02 29.59 -7.76
C ASP A 55 -10.43 29.62 -9.25
N LEU A 56 -11.11 28.56 -9.73
CA LEU A 56 -11.68 28.45 -11.06
C LEU A 56 -13.15 28.91 -11.07
N GLY A 57 -13.37 30.20 -10.84
CA GLY A 57 -14.68 30.83 -10.62
C GLY A 57 -15.70 30.80 -11.78
N SER A 58 -15.64 29.88 -12.74
CA SER A 58 -16.66 29.73 -13.80
C SER A 58 -16.67 28.31 -14.37
N PRO A 59 -17.76 27.54 -14.22
CA PRO A 59 -17.91 26.25 -14.90
C PRO A 59 -18.03 26.46 -16.43
N GLY A 60 -17.11 25.91 -17.21
CA GLY A 60 -17.10 25.97 -18.68
C GLY A 60 -15.78 25.41 -19.26
N GLU A 61 -15.62 25.42 -20.59
CA GLU A 61 -14.42 24.90 -21.28
C GLU A 61 -13.12 25.54 -20.75
N ALA A 62 -13.16 26.82 -20.38
CA ALA A 62 -12.01 27.52 -19.78
C ALA A 62 -11.57 26.93 -18.43
N ALA A 63 -12.45 26.27 -17.68
CA ALA A 63 -12.11 25.60 -16.43
C ALA A 63 -11.40 24.27 -16.67
N GLU A 64 -11.75 23.55 -17.74
CA GLU A 64 -11.08 22.29 -18.10
C GLU A 64 -9.65 22.55 -18.56
N ASP A 65 -9.43 23.56 -19.38
CA ASP A 65 -8.09 23.98 -19.81
C ASP A 65 -7.22 24.45 -18.63
N ALA A 66 -7.81 25.23 -17.71
CA ALA A 66 -7.11 25.68 -16.51
C ALA A 66 -6.77 24.53 -15.57
N LEU A 67 -7.66 23.52 -15.45
CA LEU A 67 -7.38 22.29 -14.69
C LEU A 67 -6.25 21.49 -15.33
N ALA A 68 -6.28 21.30 -16.65
CA ALA A 68 -5.22 20.60 -17.38
C ALA A 68 -3.86 21.29 -17.18
N GLN A 69 -3.83 22.62 -17.33
CA GLN A 69 -2.64 23.42 -17.09
C GLN A 69 -2.15 23.31 -15.64
N TYR A 70 -3.06 23.29 -14.68
CA TYR A 70 -2.74 23.09 -13.27
C TYR A 70 -2.08 21.73 -13.03
N TRP A 71 -2.63 20.64 -13.57
CA TRP A 71 -2.07 19.29 -13.39
C TRP A 71 -0.70 19.11 -14.05
N SER A 72 -0.40 19.86 -15.11
CA SER A 72 0.93 19.93 -15.71
C SER A 72 1.89 20.89 -14.98
N SER A 73 1.40 21.71 -14.05
CA SER A 73 2.23 22.64 -13.28
C SER A 73 3.02 21.91 -12.19
N SER A 74 4.10 22.55 -11.67
CA SER A 74 4.87 21.98 -10.57
C SER A 74 4.02 21.71 -9.31
N GLU A 75 3.01 22.54 -9.06
CA GLU A 75 2.10 22.38 -7.92
C GLU A 75 1.18 21.17 -8.12
N GLY A 76 0.54 21.05 -9.29
CA GLY A 76 -0.32 19.91 -9.60
C GLY A 76 0.42 18.59 -9.64
N LEU A 77 1.66 18.57 -10.17
CA LEU A 77 2.54 17.40 -10.11
C LEU A 77 2.87 17.01 -8.67
N THR A 78 3.26 17.97 -7.83
CA THR A 78 3.55 17.70 -6.41
C THR A 78 2.31 17.19 -5.67
N ALA A 79 1.15 17.81 -5.91
CA ALA A 79 -0.13 17.35 -5.36
C ALA A 79 -0.45 15.92 -5.82
N SER A 80 -0.31 15.63 -7.11
CA SER A 80 -0.55 14.29 -7.68
C SER A 80 0.32 13.23 -7.01
N LEU A 81 1.61 13.52 -6.82
CA LEU A 81 2.55 12.62 -6.16
C LEU A 81 2.13 12.35 -4.71
N LEU A 82 1.76 13.40 -3.97
CA LEU A 82 1.32 13.28 -2.58
C LEU A 82 0.01 12.51 -2.46
N LEU A 83 -0.98 12.84 -3.28
CA LEU A 83 -2.29 12.20 -3.26
C LEU A 83 -2.19 10.72 -3.67
N GLY A 84 -1.42 10.41 -4.71
CA GLY A 84 -1.16 9.03 -5.13
C GLY A 84 -0.40 8.25 -4.05
N SER A 85 0.64 8.84 -3.45
CA SER A 85 1.39 8.20 -2.36
C SER A 85 0.50 7.96 -1.14
N LEU A 86 -0.41 8.87 -0.81
CA LEU A 86 -1.39 8.70 0.26
C LEU A 86 -2.40 7.59 -0.05
N GLY A 87 -2.89 7.52 -1.29
CA GLY A 87 -3.70 6.41 -1.77
C GLY A 87 -2.99 5.07 -1.57
N THR A 88 -1.73 4.99 -1.99
CA THR A 88 -0.95 3.74 -1.92
C THR A 88 -0.63 3.37 -0.48
N LEU A 89 -0.40 4.35 0.39
CA LEU A 89 -0.27 4.15 1.83
C LEU A 89 -1.56 3.57 2.42
N ILE A 90 -2.73 4.11 2.08
CA ILE A 90 -4.04 3.61 2.55
C ILE A 90 -4.29 2.19 2.04
N GLY A 91 -4.03 1.92 0.76
CA GLY A 91 -4.15 0.58 0.17
C GLY A 91 -3.19 -0.43 0.81
N GLY A 92 -1.94 -0.02 1.04
CA GLY A 92 -0.92 -0.81 1.72
C GLY A 92 -1.31 -1.13 3.18
N PHE A 93 -1.84 -0.15 3.90
CA PHE A 93 -2.39 -0.33 5.25
C PHE A 93 -3.54 -1.34 5.25
N TYR A 94 -4.50 -1.20 4.33
CA TYR A 94 -5.62 -2.12 4.23
C TYR A 94 -5.17 -3.56 3.93
N ALA A 95 -4.27 -3.76 2.96
CA ALA A 95 -3.77 -5.09 2.60
C ALA A 95 -3.03 -5.73 3.77
N ALA A 96 -2.15 -4.99 4.44
CA ALA A 96 -1.39 -5.47 5.60
C ALA A 96 -2.30 -5.77 6.80
N TYR A 97 -3.28 -4.90 7.06
CA TYR A 97 -4.24 -5.09 8.13
C TYR A 97 -5.01 -6.40 7.92
N LYS A 98 -5.53 -6.60 6.70
CA LYS A 98 -6.31 -7.79 6.32
C LYS A 98 -5.48 -9.08 6.25
N ALA A 99 -4.22 -9.00 5.83
CA ALA A 99 -3.34 -10.18 5.74
C ALA A 99 -3.00 -10.78 7.11
N GLY A 100 -2.88 -9.95 8.15
CA GLY A 100 -2.61 -10.43 9.51
C GLY A 100 -1.15 -10.88 9.75
N THR A 101 -0.32 -10.90 8.71
CA THR A 101 1.08 -11.34 8.73
C THR A 101 1.89 -10.61 7.67
N LEU A 102 3.21 -10.49 7.87
CA LEU A 102 4.16 -9.92 6.90
C LEU A 102 3.67 -8.55 6.37
N GLU A 103 3.25 -7.69 7.29
CA GLU A 103 2.51 -6.46 7.04
C GLU A 103 3.23 -5.53 6.06
N MET A 104 4.50 -5.22 6.32
CA MET A 104 5.32 -4.40 5.41
C MET A 104 5.47 -5.02 4.01
N LYS A 105 5.53 -6.35 3.89
CA LYS A 105 5.65 -7.03 2.59
C LYS A 105 4.36 -6.93 1.78
N HIS A 106 3.21 -7.14 2.42
CA HIS A 106 1.91 -6.97 1.76
C HIS A 106 1.71 -5.52 1.32
N GLY A 107 2.09 -4.56 2.15
CA GLY A 107 2.08 -3.14 1.80
C GLY A 107 2.97 -2.82 0.60
N ALA A 108 4.22 -3.29 0.60
CA ALA A 108 5.15 -3.09 -0.53
C ALA A 108 4.61 -3.73 -1.83
N LEU A 109 3.96 -4.90 -1.75
CA LEU A 109 3.34 -5.55 -2.89
C LEU A 109 2.11 -4.81 -3.42
N VAL A 110 1.39 -4.06 -2.58
CA VAL A 110 0.38 -3.11 -3.07
C VAL A 110 1.05 -2.06 -3.92
N GLY A 111 2.14 -1.42 -3.45
CA GLY A 111 2.87 -0.43 -4.24
C GLY A 111 3.33 -0.96 -5.61
N ILE A 112 3.82 -2.22 -5.66
CA ILE A 112 4.15 -2.88 -6.92
C ILE A 112 2.91 -3.09 -7.80
N GLY A 113 1.80 -3.54 -7.20
CA GLY A 113 0.53 -3.70 -7.91
C GLY A 113 0.00 -2.38 -8.49
N SER A 114 0.16 -1.29 -7.75
CA SER A 114 -0.20 0.06 -8.17
C SER A 114 0.65 0.56 -9.35
N ILE A 115 1.96 0.27 -9.35
CA ILE A 115 2.83 0.55 -10.50
C ILE A 115 2.35 -0.21 -11.74
N ILE A 116 2.05 -1.51 -11.60
CA ILE A 116 1.56 -2.33 -12.72
C ILE A 116 0.23 -1.78 -13.25
N LEU A 117 -0.70 -1.39 -12.36
CA LEU A 117 -1.96 -0.78 -12.75
C LEU A 117 -1.73 0.57 -13.45
N GLY A 118 -0.83 1.40 -12.93
CA GLY A 118 -0.48 2.70 -13.55
C GLY A 118 0.12 2.54 -14.95
N LEU A 119 1.04 1.60 -15.14
CA LEU A 119 1.60 1.26 -16.46
C LEU A 119 0.52 0.77 -17.42
N PHE A 120 -0.40 -0.06 -16.95
CA PHE A 120 -1.54 -0.50 -17.74
C PHE A 120 -2.41 0.68 -18.18
N MET A 121 -2.73 1.59 -17.25
CA MET A 121 -3.52 2.78 -17.55
C MET A 121 -2.81 3.73 -18.53
N GLN A 122 -1.49 3.88 -18.39
CA GLN A 122 -0.66 4.64 -19.32
C GLN A 122 -0.72 4.04 -20.72
N SER A 123 -0.55 2.72 -20.85
CA SER A 123 -0.62 2.01 -22.14
C SER A 123 -1.99 2.07 -22.79
N ALA A 124 -3.05 2.23 -21.98
CA ALA A 124 -4.43 2.38 -22.44
C ALA A 124 -4.78 3.84 -22.80
N GLY A 125 -3.85 4.79 -22.68
CA GLY A 125 -4.08 6.20 -22.96
C GLY A 125 -5.01 6.89 -21.96
N MET A 126 -5.15 6.34 -20.75
CA MET A 126 -6.04 6.90 -19.71
C MET A 126 -5.36 7.92 -18.80
N LEU A 127 -4.05 8.15 -18.98
CA LEU A 127 -3.28 9.12 -18.21
C LEU A 127 -2.93 10.33 -19.09
N VAL A 128 -2.93 11.51 -18.46
CA VAL A 128 -2.50 12.77 -19.10
C VAL A 128 -1.01 12.67 -19.42
N ASP A 129 -0.58 13.32 -20.51
CA ASP A 129 0.83 13.44 -20.88
C ASP A 129 1.62 14.04 -19.71
N THR A 130 2.31 13.16 -18.99
CA THR A 130 3.04 13.47 -17.77
C THR A 130 4.53 13.33 -18.06
N PRO A 131 5.39 14.25 -17.61
CA PRO A 131 6.82 14.15 -17.84
C PRO A 131 7.40 12.81 -17.35
N GLU A 132 8.25 12.16 -18.16
CA GLU A 132 8.80 10.83 -17.85
C GLU A 132 9.54 10.77 -16.51
N TRP A 133 10.27 11.83 -16.16
CA TRP A 133 10.97 11.92 -14.88
C TRP A 133 10.01 11.86 -13.69
N PHE A 134 8.81 12.44 -13.84
CA PHE A 134 7.79 12.46 -12.80
C PHE A 134 7.11 11.09 -12.68
N VAL A 135 6.89 10.41 -13.81
CA VAL A 135 6.41 9.02 -13.82
C VAL A 135 7.39 8.11 -13.07
N ALA A 136 8.69 8.22 -13.38
CA ALA A 136 9.73 7.45 -12.69
C ALA A 136 9.76 7.73 -11.18
N LEU A 137 9.65 9.01 -10.78
CA LEU A 137 9.58 9.42 -9.38
C LEU A 137 8.34 8.85 -8.67
N SER A 138 7.18 8.87 -9.34
CA SER A 138 5.92 8.35 -8.80
C SER A 138 5.99 6.85 -8.57
N PHE A 139 6.60 6.09 -9.49
CA PHE A 139 6.84 4.67 -9.30
C PHE A 139 7.84 4.38 -8.19
N ALA A 140 8.91 5.17 -8.09
CA ALA A 140 9.87 5.06 -7.00
C ALA A 140 9.22 5.31 -5.63
N ALA A 141 8.24 6.22 -5.55
CA ALA A 141 7.52 6.55 -4.33
C ALA A 141 6.47 5.49 -3.93
N ALA A 142 5.88 4.77 -4.88
CA ALA A 142 4.79 3.81 -4.62
C ALA A 142 5.20 2.66 -3.70
N ILE A 143 6.38 2.06 -3.88
CA ILE A 143 6.83 0.92 -3.05
C ILE A 143 7.08 1.36 -1.59
N PRO A 144 7.86 2.42 -1.31
CA PRO A 144 7.99 2.96 0.05
C PRO A 144 6.65 3.36 0.67
N ALA A 145 5.77 4.03 -0.08
CA ALA A 145 4.45 4.43 0.42
C ALA A 145 3.60 3.22 0.85
N GLY A 146 3.54 2.19 0.01
CA GLY A 146 2.86 0.94 0.33
C GLY A 146 3.46 0.24 1.54
N ALA A 147 4.79 0.14 1.61
CA ALA A 147 5.50 -0.44 2.74
C ALA A 147 5.25 0.31 4.06
N LEU A 148 5.21 1.65 4.01
CA LEU A 148 4.85 2.50 5.14
C LEU A 148 3.41 2.24 5.60
N GLY A 149 2.46 2.13 4.67
CA GLY A 149 1.09 1.71 4.99
C GLY A 149 1.06 0.38 5.72
N GLY A 150 1.85 -0.60 5.26
CA GLY A 150 2.00 -1.88 5.94
C GLY A 150 2.56 -1.77 7.35
N PHE A 151 3.62 -0.99 7.53
CA PHE A 151 4.22 -0.71 8.84
C PHE A 151 3.22 -0.06 9.82
N LEU A 152 2.42 0.90 9.36
CA LEU A 152 1.36 1.51 10.18
C LEU A 152 0.32 0.47 10.64
N ALA A 153 -0.05 -0.48 9.78
CA ALA A 153 -0.99 -1.55 10.14
C ALA A 153 -0.43 -2.49 11.21
N GLU A 154 0.87 -2.76 11.18
CA GLU A 154 1.57 -3.54 12.19
C GLU A 154 1.58 -2.84 13.55
N MET A 155 1.88 -1.54 13.56
CA MET A 155 1.83 -0.72 14.77
C MET A 155 0.42 -0.67 15.36
N PHE A 156 -0.61 -0.48 14.51
CA PHE A 156 -2.00 -0.41 14.95
C PHE A 156 -2.46 -1.73 15.60
N LYS A 157 -2.10 -2.87 15.02
CA LYS A 157 -2.39 -4.19 15.61
C LYS A 157 -1.64 -4.43 16.92
N SER A 158 -0.41 -3.93 17.03
CA SER A 158 0.40 -4.07 18.25
C SER A 158 -0.12 -3.20 19.40
N ALA A 159 -0.73 -2.06 19.07
CA ALA A 159 -1.34 -1.14 20.04
C ALA A 159 -2.72 -1.62 20.54
N LEU A 160 -3.47 -2.35 19.73
CA LEU A 160 -4.73 -2.94 20.16
C LEU A 160 -4.46 -4.09 21.14
N PRO A 161 -5.08 -4.10 22.34
CA PRO A 161 -4.95 -5.22 23.25
C PRO A 161 -5.44 -6.48 22.53
N ARG A 162 -4.55 -7.46 22.30
CA ARG A 162 -4.98 -8.81 21.98
C ARG A 162 -5.89 -9.25 23.12
N SER A 163 -7.20 -9.23 22.89
CA SER A 163 -8.13 -9.96 23.74
C SER A 163 -7.61 -11.39 23.76
N ARG A 164 -7.02 -11.78 24.90
CA ARG A 164 -6.59 -13.15 25.15
C ARG A 164 -7.83 -14.01 24.98
N SER A 165 -7.95 -14.73 23.87
CA SER A 165 -8.74 -15.95 23.88
C SER A 165 -8.16 -16.82 24.99
N PRO A 166 -8.95 -17.27 25.98
CA PRO A 166 -8.44 -18.09 27.06
C PRO A 166 -7.82 -19.35 26.45
N ALA A 167 -6.59 -19.61 26.87
CA ALA A 167 -5.92 -20.88 26.65
C ALA A 167 -6.82 -22.04 27.11
N GLY A 168 -6.84 -23.09 26.31
CA GLY A 168 -7.06 -24.48 26.70
C GLY A 168 -7.88 -24.75 27.96
N GLY A 169 -9.19 -24.84 27.81
CA GLY A 169 -10.04 -25.64 28.70
C GLY A 169 -9.92 -27.12 28.31
N GLY A 170 -8.76 -27.72 28.54
CA GLY A 170 -8.61 -29.17 28.55
C GLY A 170 -9.26 -29.71 29.81
N THR A 171 -10.48 -30.23 29.71
CA THR A 171 -11.05 -31.12 30.71
C THR A 171 -11.18 -32.50 30.11
N GLY A 172 -10.12 -33.29 30.27
CA GLY A 172 -10.26 -34.72 30.35
C GLY A 172 -10.82 -35.07 31.73
N ARG A 173 -11.99 -35.71 31.73
CA ARG A 173 -12.39 -36.81 32.61
C ARG A 173 -13.68 -37.40 32.10
#